data_AF-A0A7S0DAV6-F1
#
_entry.id   AF-A0A7S0DAV6-F1
#
_cell.length_a   1.000
_cell.length_b   1.000
_cell.length_c   1.000
_cell.angle_alpha   90.00
_cell.angle_beta   90.00
_cell.angle_gamma   90.00
#
_symmetry.space_group_name_H-M   'P 1'
#
loop_
_entity.id
_entity.type
_entity.pdbx_description
1 polymer ?
#
loop_
_entity_poly.entity_id
_entity_poly.type
_entity_poly.pdbx_seq_one_letter_code
_entity_poly.pdbx_strand_id
1 'polypeptide(L)'
;RRKGRKGARDGSSAMARAAAAAMDLKYDCPECVRRREVNCMARVVDRLVREDGYAVFLHPVSDSVAPNYSRIIKTPMDFTLIRKRLRGLEYDSLENLRQHINLVWRNALDYNPAENMVAKLALRLQRLSIGLFQRLEDRLKVLTVGQRWKGGEEGELLALSAKNPRGRDGG
;
A
#
# COMPACT_ATOMS: atom_id res chain seq x y z
N ARG A 1 23.46 61.73 -16.04
CA ARG A 1 22.86 61.46 -14.71
C ARG A 1 21.76 60.41 -14.90
N ARG A 2 21.70 59.41 -13.99
CA ARG A 2 20.74 58.27 -13.86
C ARG A 2 21.03 56.95 -14.59
N LYS A 3 21.50 55.99 -13.77
CA LYS A 3 21.52 54.53 -13.94
C LYS A 3 20.09 53.96 -13.87
N GLY A 4 19.84 52.80 -14.49
CA GLY A 4 18.61 52.01 -14.32
C GLY A 4 18.85 50.51 -14.58
N ARG A 5 18.87 49.75 -13.49
CA ARG A 5 19.13 48.30 -13.29
C ARG A 5 18.53 47.34 -14.34
N LYS A 6 19.38 46.44 -14.87
CA LYS A 6 18.94 45.14 -15.42
C LYS A 6 18.53 44.23 -14.25
N GLY A 7 17.33 43.66 -14.34
CA GLY A 7 16.82 42.67 -13.40
C GLY A 7 17.60 41.36 -13.51
N ALA A 8 18.18 40.92 -12.40
CA ALA A 8 18.70 39.58 -12.24
C ALA A 8 17.51 38.62 -12.14
N ARG A 9 17.44 37.63 -13.02
CA ARG A 9 16.51 36.51 -12.87
C ARG A 9 17.07 35.57 -11.81
N ASP A 10 16.27 35.32 -10.78
CA ASP A 10 16.62 34.54 -9.60
C ASP A 10 16.86 33.06 -9.96
N GLY A 11 18.11 32.70 -10.21
CA GLY A 11 18.57 31.30 -10.33
C GLY A 11 18.48 30.50 -9.02
N SER A 12 18.07 31.15 -7.92
CA SER A 12 17.89 30.55 -6.61
C SER A 12 16.66 29.63 -6.52
N SER A 13 15.62 29.85 -7.32
CA SER A 13 14.35 29.11 -7.18
C SER A 13 14.34 27.73 -7.86
N ALA A 14 15.11 27.53 -8.94
CA ALA A 14 15.17 26.24 -9.65
C ALA A 14 15.95 25.19 -8.85
N MET A 15 17.07 25.59 -8.23
CA MET A 15 17.83 24.70 -7.34
C MET A 15 17.06 24.39 -6.05
N ALA A 16 16.30 25.34 -5.50
CA ALA A 16 15.42 25.09 -4.36
C ALA A 16 14.29 24.09 -4.70
N ARG A 17 13.69 24.19 -5.89
CA ARG A 17 12.66 23.24 -6.36
C ARG A 17 13.24 21.87 -6.69
N ALA A 18 14.43 21.81 -7.27
CA ALA A 18 15.15 20.55 -7.52
C ALA A 18 15.60 19.89 -6.22
N ALA A 19 16.02 20.67 -5.22
CA ALA A 19 16.35 20.18 -3.88
C ALA A 19 15.10 19.69 -3.13
N ALA A 20 13.97 20.40 -3.22
CA ALA A 20 12.69 19.94 -2.67
C ALA A 20 12.22 18.63 -3.35
N ALA A 21 12.32 18.54 -4.68
CA ALA A 21 12.02 17.32 -5.42
C ALA A 21 13.00 16.17 -5.11
N ALA A 22 14.27 16.48 -4.83
CA ALA A 22 15.28 15.50 -4.40
C ALA A 22 15.10 15.06 -2.93
N MET A 23 14.54 15.90 -2.07
CA MET A 23 14.13 15.53 -0.71
C MET A 23 12.84 14.70 -0.73
N ASP A 24 11.91 14.99 -1.63
CA ASP A 24 10.72 14.16 -1.93
C ASP A 24 11.09 12.75 -2.45
N LEU A 25 12.28 12.58 -3.04
CA LEU A 25 12.79 11.27 -3.50
C LEU A 25 13.46 10.43 -2.41
N LYS A 26 13.72 10.99 -1.22
CA LYS A 26 14.42 10.29 -0.11
C LYS A 26 13.58 10.03 1.12
N TYR A 27 12.46 10.73 1.29
CA TYR A 27 11.51 10.49 2.37
C TYR A 27 10.10 10.54 1.78
N ASP A 28 9.61 9.38 1.34
CA ASP A 28 8.19 9.28 1.03
C ASP A 28 7.38 9.68 2.28
N CYS A 29 6.53 10.70 2.15
CA CYS A 29 5.62 11.12 3.22
C CYS A 29 4.89 9.89 3.79
N PRO A 30 4.87 9.65 5.12
CA PRO A 30 4.25 8.46 5.71
C PRO A 30 2.80 8.24 5.27
N GLU A 31 2.04 9.31 5.07
CA GLU A 31 0.67 9.23 4.54
C GLU A 31 0.65 8.73 3.08
N CYS A 32 1.59 9.15 2.24
CA CYS A 32 1.73 8.70 0.86
C CYS A 32 2.19 7.23 0.77
N VAL A 33 3.03 6.78 1.70
CA VAL A 33 3.40 5.35 1.84
C VAL A 33 2.16 4.55 2.23
N ARG A 34 1.49 4.93 3.33
CA ARG A 34 0.29 4.25 3.83
C ARG A 34 -0.80 4.20 2.75
N ARG A 35 -1.00 5.28 2.00
CA ARG A 35 -1.95 5.32 0.87
C ARG A 35 -1.57 4.33 -0.23
N ARG A 36 -0.28 4.25 -0.59
CA ARG A 36 0.22 3.27 -1.57
C ARG A 36 0.02 1.84 -1.07
N GLU A 37 0.32 1.56 0.20
CA GLU A 37 0.12 0.24 0.81
C GLU A 37 -1.36 -0.17 0.77
N VAL A 38 -2.26 0.71 1.21
CA VAL A 38 -3.70 0.50 1.19
C VAL A 38 -4.21 0.28 -0.23
N ASN A 39 -3.74 1.06 -1.20
CA ASN A 39 -4.08 0.87 -2.60
C ASN A 39 -3.56 -0.48 -3.14
N CYS A 40 -2.38 -0.93 -2.71
CA CYS A 40 -1.86 -2.25 -3.08
C CYS A 40 -2.69 -3.38 -2.48
N MET A 41 -3.07 -3.25 -1.21
CA MET A 41 -3.97 -4.17 -0.50
C MET A 41 -5.35 -4.24 -1.17
N ALA A 42 -5.94 -3.09 -1.51
CA ALA A 42 -7.24 -3.00 -2.17
C ALA A 42 -7.27 -3.78 -3.51
N ARG A 43 -6.17 -3.77 -4.28
CA ARG A 43 -6.08 -4.53 -5.54
C ARG A 43 -6.21 -6.04 -5.35
N VAL A 44 -5.82 -6.58 -4.20
CA VAL A 44 -6.06 -8.01 -3.88
C VAL A 44 -7.55 -8.26 -3.72
N VAL A 45 -8.23 -7.43 -2.92
CA VAL A 45 -9.68 -7.52 -2.71
C VAL A 45 -10.43 -7.34 -4.03
N ASP A 46 -10.05 -6.36 -4.85
CA ASP A 46 -10.68 -6.12 -6.15
C ASP A 46 -10.48 -7.28 -7.13
N ARG A 47 -9.33 -7.97 -7.07
CA ARG A 47 -9.12 -9.17 -7.87
C ARG A 47 -10.01 -10.32 -7.40
N LEU A 48 -10.15 -10.52 -6.09
CA LEU A 48 -11.02 -11.57 -5.53
C LEU A 48 -12.50 -11.30 -5.84
N VAL A 49 -12.96 -10.06 -5.69
CA VAL A 49 -14.34 -9.66 -6.05
C VAL A 49 -14.63 -9.89 -7.52
N ARG A 50 -13.66 -9.63 -8.42
CA ARG A 50 -13.84 -9.90 -9.86
C ARG A 50 -13.98 -11.40 -10.18
N GLU A 51 -13.35 -12.25 -9.38
CA GLU A 51 -13.34 -13.70 -9.56
C GLU A 51 -14.52 -14.38 -8.84
N ASP A 52 -15.13 -13.69 -7.87
CA ASP A 52 -16.42 -14.02 -7.29
C ASP A 52 -17.56 -13.68 -8.26
N GLY A 53 -17.67 -14.47 -9.34
CA GLY A 53 -18.60 -14.19 -10.45
C GLY A 53 -20.09 -14.17 -10.08
N TYR A 54 -20.45 -14.69 -8.90
CA TYR A 54 -21.82 -14.68 -8.37
C TYR A 54 -22.02 -13.68 -7.23
N ALA A 55 -20.97 -12.92 -6.88
CA ALA A 55 -20.96 -11.96 -5.78
C ALA A 55 -21.40 -12.54 -4.42
N VAL A 56 -21.19 -13.84 -4.18
CA VAL A 56 -21.66 -14.52 -2.96
C VAL A 56 -20.89 -14.11 -1.70
N PHE A 57 -19.69 -13.55 -1.87
CA PHE A 57 -18.85 -13.05 -0.77
C PHE A 57 -18.80 -11.52 -0.71
N LEU A 58 -19.53 -10.85 -1.61
CA LEU A 58 -19.49 -9.39 -1.71
C LEU A 58 -20.15 -8.71 -0.51
N HIS A 59 -21.34 -9.18 -0.13
CA HIS A 59 -22.18 -8.57 0.91
C HIS A 59 -22.33 -9.49 2.13
N PRO A 60 -22.67 -8.94 3.31
CA PRO A 60 -22.97 -9.74 4.48
C PRO A 60 -24.06 -10.78 4.21
N VAL A 61 -23.85 -12.01 4.70
CA VAL A 61 -24.84 -13.07 4.63
C VAL A 61 -25.90 -12.83 5.72
N SER A 62 -27.17 -12.87 5.33
CA SER A 62 -28.30 -12.75 6.25
C SER A 62 -29.02 -14.09 6.42
N ASP A 63 -29.75 -14.26 7.51
CA ASP A 63 -30.47 -15.50 7.80
C ASP A 63 -31.59 -15.82 6.80
N SER A 64 -32.08 -14.82 6.05
CA SER A 64 -33.05 -15.03 4.96
C SER A 64 -32.41 -15.66 3.72
N VAL A 65 -31.13 -15.39 3.48
CA VAL A 65 -30.34 -15.97 2.38
C VAL A 65 -29.76 -17.33 2.79
N ALA A 66 -29.33 -17.44 4.05
CA ALA A 66 -28.70 -18.63 4.60
C ALA A 66 -29.33 -18.95 5.97
N PRO A 67 -30.27 -19.90 6.05
CA PRO A 67 -30.98 -20.22 7.29
C PRO A 67 -30.03 -20.51 8.47
N ASN A 68 -30.28 -19.88 9.62
CA ASN A 68 -29.49 -19.99 10.86
C ASN A 68 -28.01 -19.60 10.74
N TYR A 69 -27.60 -18.87 9.70
CA TYR A 69 -26.20 -18.47 9.50
C TYR A 69 -25.64 -17.70 10.69
N SER A 70 -26.37 -16.72 11.22
CA SER A 70 -25.96 -15.91 12.38
C SER A 70 -25.75 -16.73 13.66
N ARG A 71 -26.42 -17.88 13.76
CA ARG A 71 -26.27 -18.80 14.89
C ARG A 71 -25.07 -19.72 14.71
N ILE A 72 -24.73 -20.10 13.48
CA ILE A 72 -23.64 -21.03 13.17
C ILE A 72 -22.31 -20.26 13.09
N ILE A 73 -22.26 -19.19 12.32
CA ILE A 73 -21.06 -18.39 12.05
C ILE A 73 -20.97 -17.23 13.02
N LYS A 74 -19.94 -17.25 13.88
CA LYS A 74 -19.78 -16.28 14.98
C LYS A 74 -19.13 -14.97 14.57
N THR A 75 -18.26 -15.02 13.56
CA THR A 75 -17.52 -13.86 13.09
C THR A 75 -17.74 -13.70 11.59
N PRO A 76 -18.89 -13.13 11.17
CA PRO A 76 -19.17 -12.90 9.76
C PRO A 76 -18.15 -11.94 9.13
N MET A 77 -17.84 -12.13 7.86
CA MET A 77 -16.92 -11.30 7.09
C MET A 77 -17.30 -11.32 5.61
N ASP A 78 -17.11 -10.20 4.93
CA ASP A 78 -17.45 -9.99 3.51
C ASP A 78 -16.55 -8.91 2.88
N PHE A 79 -16.54 -8.84 1.54
CA PHE A 79 -15.68 -7.89 0.84
C PHE A 79 -16.09 -6.43 1.00
N THR A 80 -17.37 -6.10 1.23
CA THR A 80 -17.77 -4.72 1.54
C THR A 80 -17.23 -4.25 2.88
N LEU A 81 -17.27 -5.10 3.90
CA LEU A 81 -16.68 -4.80 5.21
C LEU A 81 -15.16 -4.69 5.13
N ILE A 82 -14.47 -5.62 4.45
CA ILE A 82 -13.02 -5.54 4.23
C ILE A 82 -12.64 -4.22 3.52
N ARG A 83 -13.39 -3.83 2.47
CA ARG A 83 -13.16 -2.55 1.78
C ARG A 83 -13.40 -1.34 2.69
N LYS A 84 -14.42 -1.38 3.55
CA LYS A 84 -14.68 -0.32 4.53
C LYS A 84 -13.49 -0.17 5.48
N ARG A 85 -12.99 -1.29 6.02
CA ARG A 85 -11.82 -1.31 6.93
C ARG A 85 -10.54 -0.81 6.27
N LEU A 86 -10.30 -1.17 4.99
CA LEU A 86 -9.19 -0.62 4.20
C LEU A 86 -9.27 0.90 4.06
N ARG A 87 -10.45 1.44 3.74
CA ARG A 87 -10.66 2.90 3.64
C ARG A 87 -10.50 3.60 4.99
N GLY A 88 -10.89 2.94 6.07
CA GLY A 88 -10.70 3.39 7.45
C GLY A 88 -9.28 3.24 7.99
N LEU A 89 -8.33 2.76 7.18
CA LEU A 89 -6.92 2.51 7.57
C LEU A 89 -6.75 1.51 8.72
N GLU A 90 -7.74 0.64 8.96
CA GLU A 90 -7.80 -0.29 10.10
C GLU A 90 -6.87 -1.51 9.97
N TYR A 91 -6.19 -1.66 8.85
CA TYR A 91 -5.24 -2.75 8.62
C TYR A 91 -3.82 -2.25 8.82
N ASP A 92 -3.27 -2.52 10.00
CA ASP A 92 -1.88 -2.19 10.35
C ASP A 92 -0.85 -3.12 9.72
N SER A 93 -1.29 -4.31 9.29
CA SER A 93 -0.43 -5.29 8.64
C SER A 93 -1.16 -5.99 7.51
N LEU A 94 -0.36 -6.52 6.56
CA LEU A 94 -0.85 -7.41 5.52
C LEU A 94 -1.52 -8.66 6.10
N GLU A 95 -1.02 -9.14 7.24
CA GLU A 95 -1.54 -10.32 7.91
C GLU A 95 -2.96 -10.09 8.43
N ASN A 96 -3.29 -8.91 8.95
CA ASN A 96 -4.65 -8.60 9.39
C ASN A 96 -5.65 -8.67 8.21
N LEU A 97 -5.25 -8.19 7.01
CA LEU A 97 -6.06 -8.34 5.80
C LEU A 97 -6.22 -9.81 5.40
N ARG A 98 -5.12 -10.57 5.43
CA ARG A 98 -5.12 -12.00 5.13
C ARG A 98 -6.05 -12.79 6.04
N GLN A 99 -6.04 -12.49 7.33
CA GLN A 99 -6.92 -13.13 8.31
C GLN A 99 -8.39 -12.88 7.99
N HIS A 100 -8.79 -11.64 7.69
CA HIS A 100 -10.18 -11.36 7.30
C HIS A 100 -10.56 -12.02 5.97
N ILE A 101 -9.68 -12.05 4.97
CA ILE A 101 -9.94 -12.79 3.72
C ILE A 101 -10.08 -14.31 4.00
N ASN A 102 -9.22 -14.87 4.84
CA ASN A 102 -9.30 -16.29 5.23
C ASN A 102 -10.60 -16.60 6.00
N LEU A 103 -11.10 -15.64 6.77
CA LEU A 103 -12.36 -15.79 7.49
C LEU A 103 -13.56 -15.90 6.55
N VAL A 104 -13.56 -15.16 5.42
CA VAL A 104 -14.58 -15.33 4.36
C VAL A 104 -14.62 -16.78 3.88
N TRP A 105 -13.45 -17.37 3.62
CA TRP A 105 -13.35 -18.76 3.15
C TRP A 105 -13.76 -19.76 4.22
N ARG A 106 -13.25 -19.62 5.45
CA ARG A 106 -13.56 -20.52 6.56
C ARG A 106 -15.06 -20.54 6.86
N ASN A 107 -15.68 -19.36 6.99
CA ASN A 107 -17.12 -19.26 7.23
C ASN A 107 -17.94 -19.93 6.11
N ALA A 108 -17.49 -19.80 4.86
CA ALA A 108 -18.16 -20.45 3.74
C ALA A 108 -18.05 -21.98 3.82
N LEU A 109 -16.89 -22.51 4.21
CA LEU A 109 -16.66 -23.96 4.34
C LEU A 109 -17.27 -24.57 5.60
N ASP A 110 -17.39 -23.79 6.68
CA ASP A 110 -18.02 -24.22 7.92
C ASP A 110 -19.54 -24.29 7.80
N TYR A 111 -20.14 -23.35 7.05
CA TYR A 111 -21.59 -23.31 6.85
C TYR A 111 -22.06 -24.23 5.71
N ASN A 112 -21.32 -24.28 4.60
CA ASN A 112 -21.75 -25.00 3.40
C ASN A 112 -21.07 -26.38 3.30
N PRO A 113 -21.81 -27.45 2.94
CA PRO A 113 -21.22 -28.77 2.70
C PRO A 113 -20.28 -28.74 1.48
N ALA A 114 -19.34 -29.68 1.42
CA ALA A 114 -18.27 -29.70 0.42
C ALA A 114 -18.77 -29.75 -1.04
N GLU A 115 -19.95 -30.31 -1.27
CA GLU A 115 -20.59 -30.44 -2.58
C GLU A 115 -21.19 -29.12 -3.06
N ASN A 116 -21.49 -28.20 -2.14
CA ASN A 116 -22.11 -26.90 -2.41
C ASN A 116 -21.21 -26.04 -3.30
N MET A 117 -21.81 -25.33 -4.26
CA MET A 117 -21.06 -24.45 -5.18
C MET A 117 -20.32 -23.33 -4.45
N VAL A 118 -20.86 -22.80 -3.35
CA VAL A 118 -20.23 -21.76 -2.53
C VAL A 118 -18.96 -22.30 -1.87
N ALA A 119 -19.00 -23.52 -1.33
CA ALA A 119 -17.82 -24.18 -0.76
C ALA A 119 -16.72 -24.40 -1.82
N LYS A 120 -17.10 -24.91 -3.00
CA LYS A 120 -16.18 -25.09 -4.14
C LYS A 120 -15.57 -23.77 -4.62
N LEU A 121 -16.37 -22.71 -4.69
CA LEU A 121 -15.91 -21.37 -5.06
C LEU A 121 -14.95 -20.80 -4.00
N ALA A 122 -15.25 -20.97 -2.70
CA ALA A 122 -14.38 -20.55 -1.61
C ALA A 122 -13.00 -21.22 -1.71
N LEU A 123 -12.94 -22.53 -1.96
CA LEU A 123 -11.66 -23.24 -2.16
C LEU A 123 -10.87 -22.72 -3.36
N ARG A 124 -11.54 -22.45 -4.49
CA ARG A 124 -10.89 -21.87 -5.68
C ARG A 124 -10.32 -20.49 -5.38
N LEU A 125 -11.10 -19.61 -4.76
CA LEU A 125 -10.66 -18.24 -4.44
C LEU A 125 -9.59 -18.23 -3.34
N GLN A 126 -9.66 -19.14 -2.37
CA GLN A 126 -8.62 -19.34 -1.36
C GLN A 126 -7.28 -19.68 -2.03
N ARG A 127 -7.25 -20.64 -2.97
CA ARG A 127 -6.04 -20.98 -3.73
C ARG A 127 -5.50 -19.79 -4.52
N LEU A 128 -6.38 -19.05 -5.20
CA LEU A 128 -5.99 -17.83 -5.91
C LEU A 128 -5.40 -16.78 -4.95
N SER A 129 -5.97 -16.63 -3.76
CA SER A 129 -5.54 -15.62 -2.79
C SER A 129 -4.09 -15.81 -2.35
N ILE A 130 -3.61 -17.05 -2.23
CA ILE A 130 -2.21 -17.35 -1.88
C ILE A 130 -1.24 -16.65 -2.85
N GLY A 131 -1.45 -16.82 -4.16
CA GLY A 131 -0.60 -16.18 -5.17
C GLY A 131 -0.77 -14.66 -5.24
N LEU A 132 -1.95 -14.14 -4.90
CA LEU A 132 -2.17 -12.69 -4.81
C LEU A 132 -1.41 -12.07 -3.64
N PHE A 133 -1.43 -12.75 -2.48
CA PHE A 133 -0.71 -12.30 -1.29
C PHE A 133 0.80 -12.38 -1.47
N GLN A 134 1.33 -13.43 -2.10
CA GLN A 134 2.75 -13.52 -2.42
C GLN A 134 3.22 -12.33 -3.26
N ARG A 135 2.50 -12.02 -4.36
CA ARG A 135 2.84 -10.86 -5.21
C ARG A 135 2.71 -9.52 -4.47
N LEU A 136 1.75 -9.41 -3.55
CA LEU A 136 1.58 -8.21 -2.73
C LEU A 136 2.76 -8.05 -1.76
N GLU A 137 3.18 -9.10 -1.06
CA GLU A 137 4.37 -9.07 -0.19
C GLU A 137 5.60 -8.61 -0.95
N ASP A 138 5.86 -9.19 -2.12
CA ASP A 138 7.02 -8.84 -2.93
C ASP A 138 6.96 -7.37 -3.39
N ARG A 139 5.77 -6.87 -3.70
CA ARG A 139 5.56 -5.46 -4.05
C ARG A 139 5.75 -4.52 -2.86
N LEU A 140 5.29 -4.91 -1.67
CA LEU A 140 5.42 -4.10 -0.45
C LEU A 140 6.89 -4.02 0.00
N LYS A 141 7.69 -5.08 -0.18
CA LYS A 141 9.15 -5.05 0.08
C LYS A 141 9.86 -3.97 -0.74
N VAL A 142 9.49 -3.79 -2.01
CA VAL A 142 10.08 -2.74 -2.86
C VAL A 142 9.69 -1.34 -2.37
N LEU A 143 8.46 -1.17 -1.91
CA LEU A 143 7.97 0.11 -1.37
C LEU A 143 8.66 0.48 -0.05
N THR A 144 9.06 -0.49 0.77
CA THR A 144 9.74 -0.24 2.05
C THR A 144 11.26 -0.15 1.92
N VAL A 145 11.89 -0.81 0.93
CA VAL A 145 13.35 -0.72 0.69
C VAL A 145 13.80 0.67 0.22
N GLY A 146 12.89 1.49 -0.33
CA GLY A 146 13.14 2.94 -0.54
C GLY A 146 13.45 3.73 0.75
N GLN A 147 13.23 3.15 1.93
CA GLN A 147 13.49 3.76 3.24
C GLN A 147 14.84 3.33 3.87
N ARG A 148 15.65 2.51 3.18
CA ARG A 148 16.91 1.95 3.70
C ARG A 148 18.15 2.51 2.98
N TRP A 149 18.25 3.83 2.82
CA TRP A 149 19.58 4.46 2.68
C TRP A 149 20.07 4.79 4.10
N LYS A 150 20.59 3.78 4.81
CA LYS A 150 21.50 4.07 5.92
C LYS A 150 22.78 4.53 5.26
N GLY A 151 23.10 5.81 5.36
CA GLY A 151 24.43 6.31 5.05
C GLY A 151 25.44 5.49 5.85
N GLY A 152 26.04 4.50 5.21
CA GLY A 152 27.31 3.94 5.65
C GLY A 152 28.37 5.03 5.46
N GLU A 153 29.29 5.07 6.39
CA GLU A 153 30.23 6.15 6.73
C GLU A 153 31.22 6.56 5.61
N GLU A 154 31.01 6.20 4.35
CA GLU A 154 31.89 6.53 3.22
C GLU A 154 31.46 7.81 2.46
N GLY A 155 30.30 8.38 2.77
CA GLY A 155 29.78 9.59 2.09
C GLY A 155 30.31 10.92 2.63
N GLU A 156 30.96 10.94 3.79
CA GLU A 156 31.36 12.18 4.47
C GLU A 156 32.75 12.70 4.03
N LEU A 157 33.59 11.84 3.43
CA LEU A 157 34.93 12.24 3.00
C LEU A 157 34.96 13.09 1.71
N LEU A 158 33.92 13.04 0.88
CA LEU A 158 33.87 13.79 -0.40
C LEU A 158 33.24 15.20 -0.25
N ALA A 159 32.50 15.46 0.84
CA ALA A 159 31.86 16.76 1.07
C ALA A 159 32.80 17.79 1.71
N LEU A 160 33.89 17.36 2.35
CA LEU A 160 34.91 18.25 2.93
C LEU A 160 35.90 18.81 1.89
N SER A 161 35.97 18.24 0.69
CA SER A 161 36.80 18.77 -0.40
C SER A 161 36.12 19.90 -1.21
N ALA A 162 34.79 20.05 -1.10
CA ALA A 162 34.02 21.01 -1.89
C ALA A 162 33.83 22.40 -1.24
N LYS A 163 34.42 22.65 -0.07
CA LYS A 163 34.44 23.97 0.58
C LYS A 163 35.84 24.57 0.61
N ASN A 164 36.42 24.84 -0.55
CA ASN A 164 37.26 26.02 -0.67
C ASN A 164 37.28 26.63 -2.09
N PRO A 165 36.24 27.39 -2.49
CA PRO A 165 36.33 28.28 -3.62
C PRO A 165 36.46 29.72 -3.13
N ARG A 166 37.69 30.14 -2.76
CA ARG A 166 38.16 31.52 -2.95
C ARG A 166 39.64 31.69 -2.59
N GLY A 167 40.44 31.99 -3.61
CA GLY A 167 41.81 32.46 -3.47
C GLY A 167 42.51 32.55 -4.83
N ARG A 168 41.98 33.37 -5.75
CA ARG A 168 42.69 33.77 -6.97
C ARG A 168 43.19 35.21 -6.80
N ASP A 169 44.52 35.33 -6.82
CA ASP A 169 45.41 36.39 -7.30
C ASP A 169 45.27 37.86 -6.86
N GLY A 170 46.42 38.45 -6.51
CA GLY A 170 46.79 39.81 -6.93
C GLY A 170 47.50 40.67 -5.88
N GLY A 171 48.83 40.78 -5.98
CA GLY A 171 49.66 41.74 -5.22
C GLY A 171 51.12 41.33 -5.17
#